data_AF-A0A2G9RIE2-F1
#
_entry.id   AF-A0A2G9RIE2-F1
#
_cell.length_a   1.000
_cell.length_b   1.000
_cell.length_c   1.000
_cell.angle_alpha   90.00
_cell.angle_beta   90.00
_cell.angle_gamma   90.00
#
_symmetry.space_group_name_H-M   'P 1'
#
loop_
_entity.id
_entity.type
_entity.pdbx_description
1 polymer ?
#
loop_
_entity_poly.entity_id
_entity_poly.type
_entity_poly.pdbx_seq_one_letter_code
_entity_poly.pdbx_strand_id
1 'polypeptide(L)'
;MKLYQMSAQTKPEKQESVDEHEEIGPVILRKKRAAQAEKNTCQLYIQTDHLFYKRYGETREAVIAQISSHVKAIDTIYQSTDFMGIRNISFMVKRIRFHCEAQL
;
A
#
# COMPACT_ATOMS: atom_id res chain seq x y z
N MET A 1 -1.73 -18.65 -10.95
CA MET A 1 -0.62 -18.20 -10.08
C MET A 1 0.63 -18.14 -10.95
N LYS A 2 1.22 -16.96 -11.16
CA LYS A 2 2.44 -16.84 -11.99
C LYS A 2 3.65 -16.97 -11.08
N LEU A 3 4.41 -18.02 -11.34
CA LEU A 3 5.59 -18.48 -10.62
C LEU A 3 6.76 -17.54 -10.83
N TYR A 4 7.46 -17.30 -9.73
CA TYR A 4 8.75 -16.65 -9.62
C TYR A 4 9.80 -17.50 -10.36
N GLN A 5 10.39 -16.98 -11.43
CA GLN A 5 11.58 -17.58 -12.04
C GLN A 5 12.71 -16.55 -12.05
N MET A 6 13.67 -16.81 -11.17
CA MET A 6 15.00 -16.20 -11.20
C MET A 6 15.91 -16.93 -12.20
N SER A 7 17.03 -16.28 -12.47
CA SER A 7 18.30 -16.79 -13.03
C SER A 7 18.43 -16.87 -14.55
N ALA A 8 19.17 -15.90 -15.11
CA ALA A 8 20.47 -16.12 -15.75
C ALA A 8 21.00 -14.77 -16.27
N GLN A 9 21.95 -14.15 -15.54
CA GLN A 9 22.81 -13.14 -16.14
C GLN A 9 23.94 -13.86 -16.88
N THR A 10 23.96 -13.76 -18.20
CA THR A 10 25.18 -13.84 -19.02
C THR A 10 25.30 -12.54 -19.82
N LYS A 11 26.54 -12.07 -19.97
CA LYS A 11 26.93 -10.74 -20.48
C LYS A 11 27.33 -10.86 -21.98
N PRO A 12 27.66 -9.74 -22.64
CA PRO A 12 26.91 -9.08 -23.70
C PRO A 12 27.30 -9.50 -25.14
N GLU A 13 26.41 -9.35 -26.12
CA GLU A 13 26.81 -9.26 -27.52
C GLU A 13 25.86 -8.33 -28.31
N LYS A 14 26.46 -7.55 -29.20
CA LYS A 14 25.92 -6.39 -29.92
C LYS A 14 25.43 -6.85 -31.28
N GLN A 15 24.18 -6.56 -31.66
CA GLN A 15 23.81 -6.36 -33.07
C GLN A 15 22.43 -5.69 -33.23
N GLU A 16 22.43 -4.65 -34.05
CA GLU A 16 21.28 -3.85 -34.46
C GLU A 16 20.35 -4.63 -35.40
N SER A 17 19.04 -4.45 -35.24
CA SER A 17 18.11 -4.48 -36.37
C SER A 17 16.98 -3.48 -36.06
N VAL A 18 16.86 -2.51 -36.96
CA VAL A 18 15.81 -1.50 -36.98
C VAL A 18 14.58 -2.18 -37.59
N ASP A 19 13.46 -2.18 -36.87
CA ASP A 19 12.15 -2.43 -37.45
C ASP A 19 11.16 -1.42 -36.87
N GLU A 20 10.67 -0.56 -37.76
CA GLU A 20 9.78 0.55 -37.49
C GLU A 20 8.32 0.08 -37.59
N HIS A 21 7.61 -0.13 -36.47
CA HIS A 21 6.15 -0.21 -36.50
C HIS A 21 5.48 0.29 -35.20
N GLU A 22 4.63 1.30 -35.41
CA GLU A 22 3.45 1.76 -34.65
C GLU A 22 3.59 2.62 -33.37
N GLU A 23 2.76 3.67 -33.38
CA GLU A 23 2.60 4.71 -32.38
C GLU A 23 2.37 4.18 -30.96
N ILE A 24 3.21 4.62 -30.03
CA ILE A 24 2.79 4.86 -28.66
C ILE A 24 3.35 6.23 -28.30
N GLY A 25 2.47 7.24 -28.25
CA GLY A 25 2.82 8.59 -27.79
C GLY A 25 3.61 8.55 -26.48
N PRO A 26 4.33 9.63 -26.10
CA PRO A 26 5.36 9.58 -25.07
C PRO A 26 4.80 8.89 -23.83
N VAL A 27 5.24 7.65 -23.59
CA VAL A 27 4.92 6.95 -22.35
C VAL A 27 5.58 7.79 -21.29
N ILE A 28 4.77 8.60 -20.60
CA ILE A 28 5.22 9.38 -19.46
C ILE A 28 5.56 8.34 -18.40
N LEU A 29 6.78 7.80 -18.46
CA LEU A 29 7.39 7.00 -17.42
C LEU A 29 7.61 7.95 -16.26
N ARG A 30 6.54 8.18 -15.50
CA ARG A 30 6.56 9.00 -14.32
C ARG A 30 7.59 8.36 -13.40
N LYS A 31 8.72 9.05 -13.21
CA LYS A 31 9.76 8.61 -12.28
C LYS A 31 9.07 8.29 -10.96
N LYS A 32 9.07 7.01 -10.56
CA LYS A 32 8.53 6.62 -9.26
C LYS A 32 9.27 7.46 -8.24
N ARG A 33 8.52 8.27 -7.48
CA ARG A 33 9.09 9.04 -6.38
C ARG A 33 9.67 8.01 -5.42
N ALA A 34 10.99 7.92 -5.35
CA ALA A 34 11.64 7.09 -4.36
C ALA A 34 11.26 7.66 -2.99
N ALA A 35 10.56 6.88 -2.18
CA ALA A 35 10.42 7.23 -0.78
C ALA A 35 11.84 7.25 -0.19
N GLN A 36 12.27 8.38 0.36
CA GLN A 36 13.48 8.41 1.17
C GLN A 36 13.33 7.35 2.25
N ALA A 37 14.34 6.49 2.42
CA ALA A 37 14.34 5.41 3.41
C ALA A 37 14.20 5.88 4.87
N GLU A 38 14.25 7.20 5.09
CA GLU A 38 14.03 7.85 6.38
C GLU A 38 12.53 8.01 6.72
N LYS A 39 11.64 7.98 5.71
CA LYS A 39 10.20 8.22 5.87
C LYS A 39 9.40 6.95 5.59
N ASN A 40 9.41 6.04 6.55
CA ASN A 40 8.77 4.73 6.41
C ASN A 40 7.41 4.64 7.11
N THR A 41 6.96 5.71 7.77
CA THR A 41 5.70 5.72 8.54
C THR A 41 4.58 6.45 7.79
N CYS A 42 3.45 5.77 7.58
CA CYS A 42 2.26 6.34 6.97
C CYS A 42 1.25 6.76 8.05
N GLN A 43 0.93 8.05 8.10
CA GLN A 43 -0.09 8.60 9.01
C GLN A 43 -1.48 8.46 8.40
N LEU A 44 -2.29 7.54 8.93
CA LEU A 44 -3.63 7.26 8.45
C LEU A 44 -4.68 8.17 9.08
N TYR A 45 -5.62 8.59 8.24
CA TYR A 45 -6.89 9.16 8.66
C TYR A 45 -7.99 8.17 8.32
N ILE A 46 -8.60 7.57 9.35
CA ILE A 46 -9.59 6.52 9.18
C ILE A 46 -10.97 7.10 9.43
N GLN A 47 -11.90 6.86 8.51
CA GLN A 47 -13.29 7.22 8.66
C GLN A 47 -14.12 5.94 8.66
N THR A 48 -15.01 5.80 9.63
CA THR A 48 -15.98 4.71 9.67
C THR A 48 -17.37 5.24 9.38
N ASP A 49 -18.17 4.43 8.72
CA ASP A 49 -19.57 4.71 8.43
C ASP A 49 -20.50 4.19 9.56
N HIS A 50 -21.76 4.64 9.56
CA HIS A 50 -22.78 4.25 10.55
C HIS A 50 -23.06 2.74 10.52
N LEU A 51 -23.05 2.11 9.34
CA LEU A 51 -23.20 0.65 9.21
C LEU A 51 -22.08 -0.13 9.90
N PHE A 52 -20.86 0.42 9.88
CA PHE A 52 -19.72 -0.19 10.56
C PHE A 52 -19.92 -0.10 12.08
N TYR A 53 -20.34 1.06 12.57
CA TYR A 53 -20.65 1.27 13.98
C TYR A 53 -21.73 0.29 14.49
N LYS A 54 -22.81 0.12 13.71
CA LYS A 54 -23.90 -0.79 14.03
C LYS A 54 -23.47 -2.25 14.08
N ARG A 55 -22.64 -2.69 13.14
CA ARG A 55 -22.22 -4.10 13.05
C ARG A 55 -21.34 -4.55 14.21
N TYR A 56 -20.52 -3.65 14.75
CA TYR A 56 -19.55 -3.99 15.80
C TYR A 56 -20.01 -3.63 17.22
N GLY A 57 -21.31 -3.40 17.41
CA GLY A 57 -21.93 -3.32 18.74
C GLY A 57 -22.21 -1.90 19.24
N GLU A 58 -22.33 -0.92 18.35
CA GLU A 58 -22.78 0.45 18.65
C GLU A 58 -22.01 1.14 19.80
N THR A 59 -20.77 0.71 20.04
CA THR A 59 -19.86 1.29 21.02
C THR A 59 -18.60 1.75 20.32
N ARG A 60 -18.13 2.94 20.69
CA ARG A 60 -16.91 3.52 20.12
C ARG A 60 -15.68 2.65 20.39
N GLU A 61 -15.64 1.99 21.53
CA GLU A 61 -14.52 1.17 21.98
C GLU A 61 -14.35 -0.09 21.12
N ALA A 62 -15.44 -0.79 20.82
CA ALA A 62 -15.40 -1.99 19.96
C ALA A 62 -14.94 -1.64 18.53
N VAL A 63 -15.38 -0.51 18.00
CA VAL A 63 -14.95 -0.01 16.69
C VAL A 63 -13.47 0.35 16.69
N ILE A 64 -12.98 1.05 17.72
CA ILE A 64 -11.55 1.36 17.86
C ILE A 64 -10.72 0.08 17.96
N ALA A 65 -11.17 -0.90 18.75
CA ALA A 65 -10.48 -2.17 18.90
C ALA A 65 -10.34 -2.88 17.53
N GLN A 66 -11.39 -2.90 16.72
CA GLN A 66 -11.34 -3.48 15.38
C GLN A 66 -10.40 -2.74 14.44
N ILE A 67 -10.46 -1.41 14.42
CA ILE A 67 -9.53 -0.59 13.64
C ILE A 67 -8.09 -0.91 14.07
N SER A 68 -7.82 -1.01 15.37
CA SER A 68 -6.48 -1.32 15.88
C SER A 68 -5.99 -2.70 15.46
N SER A 69 -6.89 -3.70 15.44
CA SER A 69 -6.60 -5.06 14.98
C SER A 69 -6.22 -5.07 13.50
N HIS A 70 -7.00 -4.38 12.66
CA HIS A 70 -6.71 -4.28 11.23
C HIS A 70 -5.41 -3.54 10.94
N VAL A 71 -5.15 -2.42 11.62
CA VAL A 71 -3.91 -1.66 11.42
C VAL A 71 -2.69 -2.49 11.84
N LYS A 72 -2.77 -3.24 12.94
CA LYS A 72 -1.69 -4.15 13.37
C LYS A 72 -1.41 -5.24 12.33
N ALA A 73 -2.46 -5.83 11.76
CA ALA A 73 -2.30 -6.85 10.72
C ALA A 73 -1.60 -6.29 9.48
N ILE A 74 -2.01 -5.10 9.03
CA ILE A 74 -1.38 -4.40 7.89
C ILE A 74 0.08 -4.07 8.22
N ASP A 75 0.34 -3.51 9.40
CA ASP A 75 1.69 -3.14 9.86
C ASP A 75 2.64 -4.35 9.82
N THR A 76 2.19 -5.51 10.31
CA THR A 76 2.98 -6.75 10.29
C THR A 76 3.32 -7.22 8.87
N ILE A 77 2.35 -7.14 7.96
CA ILE A 77 2.55 -7.52 6.56
C ILE A 77 3.57 -6.58 5.90
N TYR A 78 3.39 -5.26 6.04
CA TYR A 78 4.22 -4.28 5.33
C TYR A 78 5.62 -4.10 5.93
N GLN A 79 5.79 -4.37 7.22
CA GLN A 79 7.12 -4.36 7.85
C GLN A 79 7.98 -5.53 7.35
N SER A 80 7.38 -6.71 7.16
CA SER A 80 8.10 -7.93 6.75
C SER A 80 8.34 -8.04 5.23
N THR A 81 7.64 -7.24 4.42
CA THR A 81 7.81 -7.21 2.97
C THR A 81 8.99 -6.34 2.53
N ASP A 82 9.72 -6.81 1.51
CA ASP A 82 10.82 -6.07 0.89
C ASP A 82 10.35 -5.33 -0.38
N PHE A 83 10.37 -4.00 -0.34
CA PHE A 83 10.04 -3.15 -1.48
C PHE A 83 11.31 -2.67 -2.17
N MET A 84 12.03 -3.59 -2.82
CA MET A 84 13.26 -3.29 -3.57
C MET A 84 14.32 -2.55 -2.73
N GLY A 85 14.54 -2.99 -1.49
CA GLY A 85 15.51 -2.41 -0.56
C GLY A 85 14.91 -1.43 0.46
N ILE A 86 13.62 -1.09 0.33
CA ILE A 86 12.88 -0.35 1.36
C ILE A 86 12.12 -1.36 2.22
N ARG A 87 12.46 -1.41 3.51
CA ARG A 87 11.86 -2.29 4.52
C ARG A 87 11.36 -1.50 5.71
N ASN A 88 10.64 -2.15 6.61
CA ASN A 88 10.12 -1.54 7.84
C ASN A 88 9.13 -0.41 7.58
N ILE A 89 8.28 -0.56 6.56
CA ILE A 89 7.18 0.37 6.31
C ILE A 89 6.11 0.13 7.37
N SER A 90 5.75 1.17 8.12
CA SER A 90 4.78 1.07 9.21
C SER A 90 3.60 2.02 9.05
N PHE A 91 2.50 1.68 9.71
CA PHE A 91 1.27 2.47 9.69
C PHE A 91 0.92 2.98 11.08
N MET A 92 0.57 4.26 11.16
CA MET A 92 0.16 4.91 12.39
C MET A 92 -1.15 5.66 12.16
N VAL A 93 -2.14 5.42 13.01
CA VAL A 93 -3.40 6.16 12.94
C VAL A 93 -3.22 7.54 13.58
N LYS A 94 -3.39 8.60 12.80
CA LYS A 94 -3.29 9.98 13.31
C LYS A 94 -4.63 10.50 13.81
N ARG A 95 -5.71 10.18 13.10
CA ARG A 95 -7.08 10.63 13.41
C ARG A 95 -8.09 9.56 13.01
N ILE A 96 -9.13 9.41 13.81
CA ILE A 96 -10.29 8.57 13.48
C ILE A 96 -11.54 9.45 13.54
N ARG A 97 -12.35 9.42 12.49
CA ARG A 97 -13.67 10.06 12.46
C ARG A 97 -14.74 8.98 12.43
N PHE A 98 -15.63 9.03 13.40
CA PHE A 98 -16.80 8.16 13.45
C PHE A 98 -17.98 8.91 12.85
N HIS A 99 -18.62 8.32 11.84
CA HIS A 99 -19.97 8.71 11.44
C HIS A 99 -20.92 7.72 12.11
N CYS A 100 -21.71 8.22 13.06
CA CYS A 100 -22.80 7.47 13.67
C CYS A 100 -24.11 8.04 13.14
N GLU A 101 -25.13 7.19 12.97
CA GLU A 101 -26.50 7.69 12.88
C GLU A 101 -26.81 8.33 14.24
N ALA A 102 -27.02 9.64 14.25
CA ALA A 102 -27.58 10.30 15.41
C ALA A 102 -29.05 9.87 15.47
N GLN A 103 -29.38 9.03 16.45
CA GLN A 103 -30.78 8.75 16.78
C GLN A 103 -31.42 10.08 17.19
N LEU A 104 -32.38 10.57 16.39
CA LEU A 104 -33.26 11.71 16.71
C LEU A 104 -34.22 11.34 17.85
#